data_AF-A0A285BFR2-F1
#
_entry.id   AF-A0A285BFR2-F1
#
_cell.length_a   1.000
_cell.length_b   1.000
_cell.length_c   1.000
_cell.angle_alpha   90.00
_cell.angle_beta   90.00
_cell.angle_gamma   90.00
#
_symmetry.space_group_name_H-M   'P 1'
#
loop_
_entity.id
_entity.type
_entity.pdbx_description
1 polymer ?
#
loop_
_entity_poly.entity_id
_entity_poly.type
_entity_poly.pdbx_seq_one_letter_code
_entity_poly.pdbx_strand_id
1 'polypeptide(L)'
;MNNKDKSIYTLTIPCGGEKHQISLTKEGKLKLLNHTDDEIEIELAFGILGGELPECLKIKRAWENNLCKSDFRSNDPVLEYALTYLKLAFHILQRRLLNIDF
;
A
#
# COMPACT_ATOMS: atom_id res chain seq x y z
N MET A 1 -18.59 -3.35 -12.59
CA MET A 1 -17.49 -3.16 -11.63
C MET A 1 -18.04 -3.29 -10.22
N ASN A 2 -17.50 -4.22 -9.42
CA ASN A 2 -17.94 -4.44 -8.04
C ASN A 2 -17.53 -3.22 -7.19
N ASN A 3 -18.44 -2.65 -6.40
CA ASN A 3 -18.18 -1.41 -5.62
C ASN A 3 -17.01 -1.60 -4.62
N LYS A 4 -16.67 -2.85 -4.31
CA LYS A 4 -15.58 -3.27 -3.43
C LYS A 4 -14.17 -2.94 -3.96
N ASP A 5 -14.00 -2.94 -5.29
CA ASP A 5 -12.72 -2.66 -5.95
C ASP A 5 -12.42 -1.16 -6.12
N LYS A 6 -13.37 -0.30 -5.76
CA LYS A 6 -13.24 1.14 -5.88
C LYS A 6 -12.15 1.66 -4.96
N SER A 7 -11.19 2.40 -5.52
CA SER A 7 -10.18 3.11 -4.75
C SER A 7 -10.81 4.20 -3.88
N ILE A 8 -10.38 4.29 -2.64
CA ILE A 8 -10.79 5.33 -1.66
C ILE A 8 -9.70 6.38 -1.44
N TYR A 9 -8.46 6.01 -1.74
CA TYR A 9 -7.29 6.86 -1.56
C TYR A 9 -6.19 6.38 -2.51
N THR A 10 -5.45 7.32 -3.09
CA THR A 10 -4.29 7.03 -3.92
C THR A 10 -3.11 7.86 -3.41
N LEU A 11 -2.00 7.18 -3.17
CA LEU A 11 -0.75 7.77 -2.73
C LEU A 11 0.27 7.71 -3.86
N THR A 12 1.03 8.79 -4.05
CA THR A 12 2.20 8.80 -4.93
C THR A 12 3.46 8.77 -4.09
N ILE A 13 4.37 7.84 -4.37
CA ILE A 13 5.65 7.69 -3.65
C ILE A 13 6.84 7.72 -4.62
N PRO A 14 8.02 8.17 -4.16
CA PRO A 14 9.27 7.96 -4.90
C PRO A 14 9.62 6.47 -4.91
N CYS A 15 10.10 5.96 -6.04
CA CYS A 15 10.45 4.56 -6.22
C CYS A 15 11.60 4.42 -7.23
N GLY A 16 12.83 4.19 -6.79
CA GLY A 16 13.98 3.99 -7.68
C GLY A 16 14.24 5.08 -8.74
N GLY A 17 13.94 6.35 -8.43
CA GLY A 17 14.07 7.49 -9.38
C GLY A 17 12.79 7.85 -10.14
N GLU A 18 11.78 6.98 -10.09
CA GLU A 18 10.45 7.20 -10.67
C GLU A 18 9.41 7.55 -9.58
N LYS A 19 8.19 7.87 -10.01
CA LYS A 19 7.04 8.08 -9.12
C LYS A 19 5.99 7.01 -9.34
N HIS A 20 5.68 6.24 -8.30
CA HIS A 20 4.66 5.19 -8.37
C HIS A 20 3.41 5.55 -7.57
N GLN A 21 2.27 5.10 -8.05
CA GLN A 21 0.96 5.28 -7.45
C GLN A 21 0.45 3.98 -6.83
N ILE A 22 0.00 4.10 -5.58
CA ILE A 22 -0.57 3.01 -4.79
C ILE A 22 -2.00 3.40 -4.42
N SER A 23 -2.98 2.63 -4.88
CA SER A 23 -4.38 2.81 -4.54
C SER A 23 -4.82 1.86 -3.42
N LEU A 24 -5.47 2.42 -2.40
CA LEU A 24 -6.19 1.68 -1.37
C LEU A 24 -7.63 1.46 -1.80
N THR A 25 -8.11 0.22 -1.83
CA THR A 25 -9.51 -0.12 -2.13
C THR A 25 -10.40 -0.05 -0.89
N LYS A 26 -11.73 -0.07 -1.10
CA LYS A 26 -12.70 -0.18 0.01
C LYS A 26 -12.54 -1.43 0.87
N GLU A 27 -12.00 -2.52 0.32
CA GLU A 27 -11.70 -3.75 1.06
C GLU A 27 -10.38 -3.67 1.86
N GLY A 28 -9.65 -2.56 1.77
CA GLY A 28 -8.35 -2.42 2.42
C GLY A 28 -7.22 -3.12 1.67
N LYS A 29 -7.36 -3.40 0.37
CA LYS A 29 -6.29 -3.94 -0.48
C LYS A 29 -5.52 -2.83 -1.18
N LEU A 30 -4.22 -3.03 -1.39
CA LEU A 30 -3.40 -2.11 -2.19
C LEU A 30 -3.26 -2.60 -3.62
N LYS A 31 -3.48 -1.69 -4.57
CA LYS A 31 -3.24 -1.86 -6.01
C LYS A 31 -2.08 -0.96 -6.42
N LEU A 32 -1.08 -1.52 -7.10
CA LEU A 32 -0.01 -0.75 -7.73
C LEU A 32 -0.49 -0.36 -9.13
N LEU A 33 -0.58 0.94 -9.42
CA LEU A 33 -1.15 1.41 -10.70
C LEU A 33 -0.10 1.52 -11.82
N ASN A 34 1.18 1.48 -11.46
CA ASN A 34 2.31 1.61 -12.37
C ASN A 34 2.96 0.26 -12.70
N HIS A 35 2.31 -0.84 -12.32
CA HIS A 35 2.83 -2.19 -12.48
C HIS A 35 1.77 -3.09 -13.11
N THR A 36 2.21 -3.92 -14.03
CA THR A 36 1.51 -5.12 -14.48
C THR A 36 1.75 -6.27 -13.51
N ASP A 37 0.90 -7.30 -13.56
CA ASP A 37 1.10 -8.50 -12.73
C ASP A 37 2.43 -9.19 -13.06
N ASP A 38 2.82 -9.22 -14.34
CA ASP A 38 4.11 -9.77 -14.80
C ASP A 38 5.32 -9.00 -14.22
N GLU A 39 5.26 -7.67 -14.21
CA GLU A 39 6.32 -6.83 -13.61
C GLU A 39 6.45 -7.10 -12.11
N ILE A 40 5.33 -7.24 -11.40
CA ILE A 40 5.32 -7.59 -9.98
C ILE A 40 5.98 -8.96 -9.77
N GLU A 41 5.64 -9.95 -10.57
CA GLU A 41 6.22 -11.30 -10.46
C GLU A 41 7.74 -11.28 -10.69
N ILE A 42 8.21 -10.54 -11.69
CA ILE A 42 9.63 -10.39 -11.99
C ILE A 42 10.38 -9.73 -10.83
N GLU A 43 9.86 -8.61 -10.30
CA GLU A 43 10.49 -7.90 -9.19
C GLU A 43 10.52 -8.73 -7.91
N LEU A 44 9.45 -9.49 -7.64
CA LEU A 44 9.41 -10.43 -6.53
C LEU A 44 10.44 -11.55 -6.67
N ALA A 45 10.58 -12.11 -7.87
CA ALA A 45 11.59 -13.11 -8.18
C ALA A 45 13.01 -12.54 -7.99
N PHE A 46 13.25 -11.32 -8.44
CA PHE A 46 14.52 -10.62 -8.22
C PHE A 46 14.82 -10.42 -6.73
N GLY A 47 13.81 -10.06 -5.93
CA GLY A 47 13.94 -9.97 -4.47
C GLY A 47 14.30 -11.30 -3.81
N ILE A 48 13.75 -12.42 -4.28
CA ILE A 48 14.09 -13.77 -3.77
C ILE A 48 15.56 -14.12 -4.07
N LEU A 49 16.09 -13.65 -5.20
CA LEU A 49 17.50 -13.83 -5.58
C LEU A 49 18.46 -12.89 -4.83
N GLY A 50 17.99 -12.13 -3.85
CA GLY A 50 18.79 -11.20 -3.05
C GLY A 50 18.87 -9.79 -3.60
N GLY A 51 18.10 -9.48 -4.66
CA GLY A 51 17.93 -8.14 -5.17
C GLY A 51 17.13 -7.24 -4.23
N GLU A 52 17.32 -5.93 -4.35
CA GLU A 52 16.51 -4.97 -3.61
C GLU A 52 15.13 -4.79 -4.28
N LEU A 53 14.07 -4.91 -3.49
CA LEU A 53 12.72 -4.65 -3.96
C LEU A 53 12.45 -3.14 -4.07
N PRO A 54 11.65 -2.70 -5.06
CA PRO A 54 11.20 -1.32 -5.13
C PRO A 54 10.32 -0.93 -3.94
N GLU A 55 10.34 0.35 -3.60
CA GLU A 55 9.61 0.93 -2.45
C GLU A 55 8.12 0.60 -2.51
N CYS A 56 7.50 0.65 -3.70
CA CYS A 56 6.08 0.35 -3.86
C CYS A 56 5.73 -1.10 -3.49
N LEU A 57 6.59 -2.07 -3.82
CA LEU A 57 6.43 -3.46 -3.42
C LEU A 57 6.74 -3.66 -1.94
N LYS A 58 7.76 -2.99 -1.40
CA LYS A 58 8.03 -2.98 0.04
C LYS A 58 6.79 -2.53 0.83
N ILE A 59 6.13 -1.44 0.39
CA ILE A 59 4.89 -0.93 1.00
C ILE A 59 3.76 -1.94 0.88
N LYS A 60 3.51 -2.49 -0.33
CA LYS A 60 2.44 -3.47 -0.55
C LYS A 60 2.61 -4.70 0.34
N ARG A 61 3.81 -5.28 0.38
CA ARG A 61 4.12 -6.43 1.24
C ARG A 61 4.00 -6.07 2.72
N ALA A 62 4.51 -4.91 3.14
CA ALA A 62 4.40 -4.48 4.53
C ALA A 62 2.94 -4.30 4.95
N TRP A 63 2.08 -3.76 4.08
CA TRP A 63 0.65 -3.63 4.31
C TRP A 63 -0.06 -4.98 4.42
N GLU A 64 0.20 -5.90 3.48
CA GLU A 64 -0.41 -7.24 3.46
C GLU A 64 0.03 -8.09 4.64
N ASN A 65 1.28 -7.96 5.07
CA ASN A 65 1.82 -8.66 6.24
C ASN A 65 1.43 -8.00 7.59
N ASN A 66 0.94 -6.76 7.60
CA ASN A 66 0.58 -6.01 8.81
C ASN A 66 -0.79 -5.34 8.74
N LEU A 67 -1.80 -6.07 8.27
CA LEU A 67 -3.19 -5.65 8.43
C LEU A 67 -3.51 -5.49 9.93
N CYS A 68 -3.51 -4.23 10.37
CA CYS A 68 -3.99 -3.71 11.66
C CYS A 68 -3.16 -3.95 12.93
N LYS A 69 -2.02 -4.64 12.90
CA LYS A 69 -1.25 -4.93 14.14
C LYS A 69 -0.28 -3.80 14.52
N SER A 70 -0.78 -2.87 15.33
CA SER A 70 -0.03 -1.94 16.21
C SER A 70 1.02 -1.03 15.55
N ASP A 71 1.67 -0.19 16.36
CA ASP A 71 2.59 0.90 16.00
C ASP A 71 3.79 0.43 15.15
N PHE A 72 3.56 0.24 13.86
CA PHE A 72 4.61 -0.04 12.89
C PHE A 72 5.55 1.17 12.84
N ARG A 73 6.81 0.96 13.20
CA ARG A 73 7.90 1.91 13.00
C ARG A 73 8.93 1.28 12.08
N SER A 74 9.31 2.00 11.04
CA SER A 74 10.36 1.62 10.11
C SER A 74 11.41 2.72 10.08
N ASN A 75 12.67 2.36 9.94
CA ASN A 75 13.73 3.34 9.67
C ASN A 75 13.73 3.81 8.21
N ASP A 76 12.92 3.20 7.35
CA ASP A 76 12.67 3.67 5.98
C ASP A 76 11.57 4.75 6.01
N PRO A 77 11.92 6.02 5.74
CA PRO A 77 10.99 7.14 5.85
C PRO A 77 9.88 7.10 4.80
N VAL A 78 10.14 6.54 3.61
CA VAL A 78 9.13 6.40 2.55
C VAL A 78 8.10 5.35 2.96
N LEU A 79 8.58 4.23 3.51
CA LEU A 79 7.72 3.15 4.01
C LEU A 79 6.88 3.61 5.20
N GLU A 80 7.48 4.30 6.19
CA GLU A 80 6.76 4.82 7.36
C GLU A 80 5.71 5.86 6.96
N TYR A 81 6.09 6.81 6.10
CA TYR A 81 5.17 7.80 5.54
C TYR A 81 3.98 7.11 4.85
N ALA A 82 4.25 6.22 3.91
CA ALA A 82 3.20 5.58 3.12
C ALA A 82 2.22 4.79 3.99
N LEU A 83 2.73 3.96 4.90
CA LEU A 83 1.89 3.16 5.78
C LEU A 83 1.06 4.01 6.75
N THR A 84 1.59 5.14 7.22
CA THR A 84 0.85 6.08 8.08
C THR A 84 -0.39 6.64 7.37
N TYR A 85 -0.23 7.15 6.15
CA TYR A 85 -1.35 7.73 5.40
C TYR A 85 -2.35 6.67 4.92
N LEU A 86 -1.88 5.50 4.49
CA LEU A 86 -2.75 4.39 4.10
C LEU A 86 -3.58 3.89 5.30
N LYS A 87 -2.97 3.78 6.48
CA LYS A 87 -3.67 3.43 7.73
C LYS A 87 -4.72 4.48 8.06
N LEU A 88 -4.38 5.77 8.03
CA LEU A 88 -5.32 6.85 8.33
C LEU A 88 -6.52 6.83 7.38
N ALA A 89 -6.28 6.71 6.08
CA ALA A 89 -7.35 6.61 5.08
C ALA A 89 -8.28 5.42 5.32
N PHE A 90 -7.71 4.26 5.66
CA PHE A 90 -8.50 3.06 5.97
C PHE A 90 -9.34 3.23 7.25
N HIS A 91 -8.77 3.80 8.31
CA HIS A 91 -9.50 4.04 9.57
C HIS A 91 -10.66 5.02 9.38
N ILE A 92 -10.48 6.09 8.59
CA ILE A 92 -11.56 7.02 8.25
C ILE A 92 -12.70 6.31 7.52
N LEU A 93 -12.38 5.41 6.56
CA LEU A 93 -13.40 4.60 5.89
C LEU A 93 -14.12 3.68 6.89
N GLN A 94 -13.39 2.94 7.72
CA GLN A 94 -14.00 2.02 8.68
C GLN A 94 -14.94 2.75 9.63
N ARG A 95 -14.57 3.95 10.13
CA ARG A 95 -15.44 4.77 10.97
C ARG A 95 -16.70 5.24 10.26
N ARG A 96 -16.58 5.70 9.00
CA ARG A 96 -17.73 6.08 8.17
C ARG A 96 -18.69 4.91 7.93
N LEU A 97 -18.16 3.69 7.75
CA LEU A 97 -18.98 2.49 7.58
C LEU A 97 -19.68 2.05 8.88
N LEU A 98 -19.17 2.45 10.04
CA LEU A 98 -19.69 2.08 11.36
C LEU A 98 -20.65 3.15 11.96
N ASN A 99 -20.98 4.23 11.25
CA ASN A 99 -21.81 5.35 11.74
C ASN A 99 -21.34 5.92 13.10
N ILE A 100 -20.02 6.00 13.32
CA ILE A 100 -19.46 6.65 14.51
C ILE A 100 -19.21 8.12 14.14
N ASP A 101 -20.22 8.96 14.34
CA ASP A 101 -20.11 10.43 14.24
C ASP A 101 -19.49 11.01 15.53
N PHE A 102 -18.68 12.06 15.38
CA PHE A 102 -18.00 12.77 16.47
C PHE A 102 -18.92 13.73 17.21
#